data_AF-A0A8S1TZT4-F1
#
_entry.id   AF-A0A8S1TZT4-F1
#
_cell.length_a   1.000
_cell.length_b   1.000
_cell.length_c   1.000
_cell.angle_alpha   90.00
_cell.angle_beta   90.00
_cell.angle_gamma   90.00
#
_symmetry.space_group_name_H-M   'P 1'
#
loop_
_entity.id
_entity.type
_entity.pdbx_description
1 polymer ?
#
loop_
_entity_poly.entity_id
_entity_poly.type
_entity_poly.pdbx_seq_one_letter_code
_entity_poly.pdbx_strand_id
1 'polypeptide(L)'
;MHNSAFLFSVLEDKLHKLYQGNVHVLESIQYFQLKNIRTIIVVGQHNYKQYTDFVTYHKVDDNHTDIIKTFERIALLISNEIKRSSVLVCCSNGLNWSAAITIAYLIKVKQWQYEKAFYHLKSLKSLVNPSLPLKKQLILFNTKIHNHKQQNQENNINYCNLITPSKFQQRIIEQTQKQQYLEDSIHSQDDIQSTGSCQGGQTPIFYSPNKQSLIQKRKQSTNPKSPEKRTSRHIRNYTFQIDDSTAQQLQNIEQQVQSSPQFKNEEEQLILRHRRRRITHRTKSALNQK
;
A
#
# COMPACT_ATOMS: atom_id res chain seq x y z
N MET A 1 -1.98 -9.27 -18.75
CA MET A 1 -1.55 -8.04 -18.02
C MET A 1 -0.07 -7.84 -18.29
N HIS A 2 0.35 -6.61 -18.59
CA HIS A 2 1.55 -6.26 -19.37
C HIS A 2 2.88 -6.88 -18.89
N ASN A 3 3.43 -7.82 -19.68
CA ASN A 3 4.83 -8.28 -19.66
C ASN A 3 5.81 -7.26 -20.28
N SER A 4 5.42 -5.98 -20.42
CA SER A 4 6.28 -4.99 -21.05
C SER A 4 7.20 -4.34 -20.02
N ALA A 5 8.47 -4.13 -20.39
CA ALA A 5 9.39 -3.32 -19.62
C ALA A 5 8.80 -1.91 -19.39
N PHE A 6 8.86 -1.42 -18.16
CA PHE A 6 8.50 -0.04 -17.86
C PHE A 6 9.49 0.58 -16.88
N LEU A 7 9.71 1.87 -17.07
CA LEU A 7 10.69 2.66 -16.34
C LEU A 7 10.17 4.09 -16.22
N PHE A 8 10.15 4.66 -15.02
CA PHE A 8 9.77 6.06 -14.80
C PHE A 8 10.74 6.76 -13.86
N SER A 9 10.91 8.07 -14.04
CA SER A 9 11.73 8.90 -13.15
C SER A 9 10.93 9.25 -11.90
N VAL A 10 11.50 8.95 -10.74
CA VAL A 10 10.96 9.29 -9.43
C VAL A 10 11.37 10.71 -9.05
N LEU A 11 12.66 11.01 -9.11
CA LEU A 11 13.20 12.28 -8.65
C LEU A 11 14.41 12.66 -9.48
N GLU A 12 14.62 13.96 -9.64
CA GLU A 12 15.80 14.54 -10.28
C GLU A 12 16.67 15.22 -9.20
N ASP A 13 17.93 14.82 -9.13
CA ASP A 13 18.94 15.40 -8.25
C ASP A 13 20.08 15.95 -9.11
N LYS A 14 20.03 17.27 -9.35
CA LYS A 14 20.94 17.98 -10.27
C LYS A 14 20.89 17.39 -11.69
N LEU A 15 21.92 16.63 -12.08
CA LEU A 15 22.08 16.03 -13.40
C LEU A 15 21.66 14.56 -13.46
N HIS A 16 21.35 13.95 -12.30
CA HIS A 16 21.10 12.53 -12.18
C HIS A 16 19.68 12.26 -11.71
N LYS A 17 19.13 11.11 -12.12
CA LYS A 17 17.74 10.76 -11.82
C LYS A 17 17.67 9.46 -11.05
N LEU A 18 16.75 9.41 -10.09
CA LEU A 18 16.30 8.16 -9.50
C LEU A 18 15.19 7.59 -10.38
N TYR A 19 15.40 6.39 -10.90
CA TYR A 19 14.44 5.66 -11.70
C TYR A 19 13.86 4.47 -10.94
N GLN A 20 12.63 4.12 -11.27
CA GLN A 20 11.97 2.91 -10.80
C GLN A 20 11.36 2.14 -11.97
N GLY A 21 11.49 0.82 -11.96
CA GLY A 21 10.98 -0.05 -13.03
C GLY A 21 10.80 -1.51 -12.62
N ASN A 22 10.38 -2.32 -13.58
CA ASN A 22 10.31 -3.77 -13.44
C ASN A 22 11.61 -4.46 -13.92
N VAL A 23 11.74 -5.77 -13.66
CA VAL A 23 12.93 -6.55 -14.03
C VAL A 23 13.18 -6.60 -15.53
N HIS A 24 12.13 -6.52 -16.35
CA HIS A 24 12.26 -6.52 -17.82
C HIS A 24 13.06 -5.34 -18.37
N VAL A 25 13.19 -4.24 -17.62
CA VAL A 25 14.09 -3.13 -18.01
C VAL A 25 15.54 -3.61 -18.09
N LEU A 26 15.91 -4.65 -17.34
CA LEU A 26 17.27 -5.16 -17.27
C LEU A 26 17.74 -5.87 -18.54
N GLU A 27 16.82 -6.21 -19.45
CA GLU A 27 17.16 -6.89 -20.70
C GLU A 27 17.84 -5.95 -21.71
N SER A 28 17.52 -4.65 -21.68
CA SER A 28 18.00 -3.66 -22.64
C SER A 28 18.99 -2.67 -22.03
N ILE A 29 20.27 -2.80 -22.41
CA ILE A 29 21.35 -1.87 -22.02
C ILE A 29 21.13 -0.44 -22.53
N GLN A 30 20.32 -0.26 -23.60
CA GLN A 30 20.07 1.04 -24.20
C GLN A 30 19.48 2.03 -23.19
N TYR A 31 18.60 1.55 -22.29
CA TYR A 31 18.04 2.38 -21.22
C TYR A 31 19.13 2.91 -20.29
N PHE A 32 20.16 2.12 -20.02
CA PHE A 32 21.22 2.48 -19.09
C PHE A 32 22.13 3.54 -19.70
N GLN A 33 22.50 3.37 -20.97
CA GLN A 33 23.35 4.32 -21.68
C GLN A 33 22.65 5.68 -21.86
N LEU A 34 21.41 5.67 -22.37
CA LEU A 34 20.66 6.91 -22.65
C LEU A 34 20.30 7.70 -21.39
N LYS A 35 20.07 7.02 -20.26
CA LYS A 35 19.66 7.66 -19.00
C LYS A 35 20.82 7.82 -18.00
N ASN A 36 22.05 7.48 -18.42
CA ASN A 36 23.25 7.47 -17.60
C ASN A 36 23.06 6.71 -16.27
N ILE A 37 22.42 5.53 -16.33
CA ILE A 37 22.22 4.66 -15.18
C ILE A 37 23.46 3.78 -15.04
N ARG A 38 24.22 3.96 -13.96
CA ARG A 38 25.39 3.11 -13.67
C ARG A 38 25.21 2.25 -12.43
N THR A 39 24.19 2.53 -11.62
CA THR A 39 23.90 1.76 -10.40
C THR A 39 22.49 1.21 -10.47
N ILE A 40 22.36 -0.11 -10.39
CA ILE A 40 21.07 -0.81 -10.41
C ILE A 40 20.90 -1.58 -9.11
N ILE A 41 19.76 -1.38 -8.46
CA ILE A 41 19.36 -2.06 -7.23
C ILE A 41 18.21 -3.00 -7.58
N VAL A 42 18.49 -4.30 -7.54
CA VAL A 42 17.52 -5.35 -7.85
C VAL A 42 17.03 -5.98 -6.56
N VAL A 43 15.72 -5.97 -6.35
CA VAL A 43 15.08 -6.59 -5.20
C VAL A 43 14.47 -7.92 -5.59
N GLY A 44 14.79 -8.98 -4.84
CA GLY A 44 14.39 -10.35 -5.09
C GLY A 44 15.34 -11.11 -6.02
N GLN A 45 15.08 -12.41 -6.17
CA GLN A 45 15.86 -13.31 -7.01
C GLN A 45 15.28 -13.37 -8.42
N HIS A 46 16.06 -12.88 -9.39
CA HIS A 46 15.65 -12.83 -10.79
C HIS A 46 16.83 -13.15 -11.70
N ASN A 47 16.53 -13.84 -12.81
CA ASN A 47 17.49 -14.06 -13.90
C ASN A 47 17.39 -12.90 -14.88
N TYR A 48 18.51 -12.20 -15.10
CA TYR A 48 18.61 -11.11 -16.06
C TYR A 48 20.04 -11.05 -16.58
N LYS A 49 20.20 -10.52 -17.79
CA LYS A 49 21.52 -10.26 -18.36
C LYS A 49 22.20 -9.15 -17.58
N GLN A 50 23.43 -9.40 -17.14
CA GLN A 50 24.23 -8.42 -16.41
C GLN A 50 25.23 -7.77 -17.35
N TYR A 51 25.27 -6.44 -17.35
CA TYR A 51 26.20 -5.63 -18.12
C TYR A 51 27.24 -5.01 -17.18
N THR A 52 28.09 -5.86 -16.60
CA THR A 52 29.04 -5.48 -15.54
C THR A 52 30.10 -4.46 -15.97
N ASP A 53 30.36 -4.35 -17.27
CA ASP A 53 31.32 -3.38 -17.83
C ASP A 53 30.83 -1.93 -17.72
N PHE A 54 29.50 -1.74 -17.63
CA PHE A 54 28.88 -0.41 -17.60
C PHE A 54 28.13 -0.14 -16.29
N VAL A 55 27.59 -1.18 -15.65
CA VAL A 55 26.66 -1.06 -14.52
C VAL A 55 27.13 -1.87 -13.32
N THR A 56 27.04 -1.25 -12.15
CA THR A 56 27.16 -1.91 -10.84
C THR A 56 25.80 -2.37 -10.34
N TYR A 57 25.66 -3.68 -10.06
CA TYR A 57 24.42 -4.28 -9.57
C TYR A 57 24.49 -4.54 -8.07
N HIS A 58 23.46 -4.11 -7.34
CA HIS A 58 23.25 -4.42 -5.93
C HIS A 58 22.00 -5.28 -5.79
N LYS A 59 22.18 -6.51 -5.31
CA LYS A 59 21.06 -7.40 -4.98
C LYS A 59 20.57 -7.13 -3.56
N VAL A 60 19.25 -7.14 -3.39
CA VAL A 60 18.57 -6.96 -2.11
C VAL A 60 17.55 -8.08 -1.98
N ASP A 61 17.61 -8.83 -0.89
CA ASP A 61 16.62 -9.87 -0.63
C ASP A 61 15.27 -9.25 -0.29
N ASP A 62 14.21 -9.89 -0.77
CA ASP A 62 12.81 -9.53 -0.51
C ASP A 62 12.24 -10.23 0.74
N ASN A 63 13.13 -10.59 1.67
CA ASN A 63 12.79 -11.27 2.91
C ASN A 63 12.24 -10.27 3.95
N HIS A 64 11.42 -10.79 4.87
CA HIS A 64 10.83 -9.98 5.94
C HIS A 64 11.75 -9.73 7.14
N THR A 65 12.95 -10.28 7.12
CA THR A 65 13.95 -10.12 8.17
C THR A 65 14.63 -8.75 8.06
N ASP A 66 14.66 -7.99 9.16
CA ASP A 66 15.39 -6.71 9.28
C ASP A 66 15.12 -5.65 8.19
N ILE A 67 13.89 -5.60 7.65
CA ILE A 67 13.48 -4.65 6.58
C ILE A 67 13.91 -3.20 6.87
N ILE A 68 13.76 -2.74 8.11
CA ILE A 68 14.10 -1.37 8.52
C ILE A 68 15.59 -1.07 8.30
N LYS A 69 16.49 -2.00 8.64
CA LYS A 69 17.94 -1.83 8.43
C LYS A 69 18.25 -1.83 6.93
N THR A 70 17.57 -2.68 6.15
CA THR A 70 17.70 -2.71 4.70
C THR A 70 17.27 -1.39 4.08
N PHE A 71 16.16 -0.79 4.52
CA PHE A 71 15.73 0.54 4.09
C PHE A 71 16.78 1.61 4.38
N GLU A 72 17.38 1.61 5.56
CA GLU A 72 18.44 2.58 5.91
C GLU A 72 19.67 2.42 5.02
N ARG A 73 20.16 1.19 4.88
CA ARG A 73 21.34 0.87 4.06
C ARG A 73 21.14 1.27 2.60
N ILE A 74 20.00 0.89 2.02
CA ILE A 74 19.72 1.16 0.62
C ILE A 74 19.43 2.64 0.37
N ALA A 75 18.73 3.33 1.27
CA ALA A 75 18.53 4.77 1.14
C ALA A 75 19.87 5.53 1.13
N LEU A 76 20.82 5.11 1.99
CA LEU A 76 22.15 5.69 2.02
C LEU A 76 22.93 5.39 0.73
N LEU A 77 22.86 4.15 0.24
CA LEU A 77 23.47 3.76 -1.04
C LEU A 77 22.94 4.63 -2.18
N ILE A 78 21.62 4.75 -2.33
CA ILE A 78 20.99 5.61 -3.37
C ILE A 78 21.49 7.05 -3.23
N SER A 79 21.56 7.58 -2.00
CA SER A 79 21.99 8.97 -1.75
C SER A 79 23.45 9.26 -2.16
N ASN A 80 24.31 8.24 -2.12
CA ASN A 80 25.71 8.38 -2.52
C ASN A 80 25.87 8.21 -4.03
N GLU A 81 25.20 7.21 -4.60
CA GLU A 81 25.32 6.85 -6.01
C GLU A 81 24.64 7.88 -6.93
N ILE A 82 23.52 8.46 -6.49
CA ILE A 82 22.79 9.48 -7.27
C ILE A 82 23.61 10.76 -7.48
N LYS A 83 24.69 10.98 -6.70
CA LYS A 83 25.60 12.12 -6.89
C LYS A 83 26.57 11.92 -8.06
N ARG A 84 26.76 10.67 -8.51
CA ARG A 84 27.73 10.28 -9.54
C ARG A 84 27.05 9.85 -10.84
N SER A 85 25.89 9.22 -10.75
CA SER A 85 25.15 8.69 -11.90
C SER A 85 23.67 8.52 -11.57
N SER A 86 22.84 8.27 -12.57
CA SER A 86 21.45 7.88 -12.33
C SER A 86 21.39 6.50 -11.69
N VAL A 87 20.40 6.29 -10.82
CA VAL A 87 20.20 5.04 -10.08
C VAL A 87 18.86 4.43 -10.49
N LEU A 88 18.82 3.12 -10.72
CA LEU A 88 17.58 2.38 -10.99
C LEU A 88 17.28 1.43 -9.84
N VAL A 89 16.07 1.51 -9.30
CA VAL A 89 15.52 0.53 -8.35
C VAL A 89 14.46 -0.32 -9.06
N CYS A 90 14.64 -1.63 -9.10
CA CYS A 90 13.68 -2.54 -9.73
C CYS A 90 13.41 -3.78 -8.90
N CYS A 91 12.22 -4.33 -9.06
CA CYS A 91 11.79 -5.64 -8.53
C CYS A 91 10.90 -6.30 -9.58
N SER A 92 10.48 -7.55 -9.37
CA SER A 92 9.64 -8.33 -10.32
C SER A 92 8.66 -7.49 -11.14
N ASN A 93 7.67 -6.87 -10.48
CA ASN A 93 6.64 -6.05 -11.12
C ASN A 93 6.89 -4.53 -11.07
N GLY A 94 7.94 -4.07 -10.39
CA GLY A 94 8.24 -2.64 -10.22
C GLY A 94 7.26 -1.83 -9.36
N LEU A 95 6.33 -2.47 -8.62
CA LEU A 95 5.24 -1.79 -7.91
C LEU A 95 5.14 -2.10 -6.40
N ASN A 96 5.88 -3.11 -5.92
CA ASN A 96 5.84 -3.57 -4.53
C ASN A 96 7.13 -3.21 -3.76
N TRP A 97 8.13 -4.10 -3.76
CA TRP A 97 9.39 -3.90 -3.04
C TRP A 97 10.21 -2.71 -3.53
N SER A 98 10.36 -2.55 -4.84
CA SER A 98 11.06 -1.38 -5.41
C SER A 98 10.38 -0.08 -5.00
N ALA A 99 9.05 -0.01 -5.02
CA ALA A 99 8.30 1.15 -4.55
C ALA A 99 8.52 1.42 -3.06
N ALA A 100 8.55 0.37 -2.23
CA ALA A 100 8.83 0.51 -0.80
C ALA A 100 10.22 1.10 -0.53
N ILE A 101 11.25 0.58 -1.20
CA ILE A 101 12.62 1.10 -1.09
C ILE A 101 12.69 2.57 -1.54
N THR A 102 12.05 2.91 -2.66
CA THR A 102 11.99 4.28 -3.15
C THR A 102 11.31 5.22 -2.14
N ILE A 103 10.20 4.79 -1.54
CA ILE A 103 9.52 5.56 -0.48
C ILE A 103 10.44 5.75 0.73
N ALA A 104 11.13 4.69 1.17
CA ALA A 104 12.09 4.78 2.26
C ALA A 104 13.23 5.77 1.97
N TYR A 105 13.75 5.78 0.74
CA TYR A 105 14.72 6.78 0.31
C TYR A 105 14.16 8.21 0.43
N LEU A 106 12.94 8.47 -0.03
CA LEU A 106 12.31 9.79 0.07
C LEU A 106 12.11 10.23 1.53
N ILE A 107 11.71 9.29 2.41
CA ILE A 107 11.59 9.55 3.84
C ILE A 107 12.95 9.91 4.44
N LYS A 108 13.99 9.10 4.18
CA LYS A 108 15.32 9.30 4.80
C LYS A 108 16.05 10.53 4.27
N VAL A 109 16.10 10.70 2.95
CA VAL A 109 17.00 11.67 2.31
C VAL A 109 16.29 12.98 2.02
N LYS A 110 15.03 12.93 1.57
CA LYS A 110 14.23 14.13 1.30
C LYS A 110 13.38 14.57 2.50
N GLN A 111 13.41 13.81 3.61
CA GLN A 111 12.72 14.15 4.86
C GLN A 111 11.21 14.30 4.65
N TRP A 112 10.64 13.48 3.76
CA TRP A 112 9.21 13.49 3.51
C TRP A 112 8.50 12.59 4.51
N GLN A 113 7.30 13.01 4.92
CA GLN A 113 6.37 12.11 5.61
C GLN A 113 5.97 10.96 4.68
N TYR A 114 5.68 9.80 5.27
CA TYR A 114 5.29 8.59 4.54
C TYR A 114 4.16 8.85 3.52
N GLU A 115 3.09 9.55 3.91
CA GLU A 115 1.95 9.85 3.03
C GLU A 115 2.37 10.66 1.82
N LYS A 116 3.18 11.70 2.03
CA LYS A 116 3.68 12.54 0.93
C LYS A 116 4.49 11.70 -0.05
N ALA A 117 5.41 10.86 0.44
CA ALA A 117 6.22 9.98 -0.41
C ALA A 117 5.38 8.94 -1.14
N PHE A 118 4.41 8.33 -0.47
CA PHE A 118 3.50 7.35 -1.06
C PHE A 118 2.63 7.97 -2.17
N TYR A 119 1.96 9.09 -1.89
CA TYR A 119 1.11 9.76 -2.88
C TYR A 119 1.91 10.34 -4.04
N HIS A 120 3.14 10.80 -3.79
CA HIS A 120 4.03 11.22 -4.86
C HIS A 120 4.32 10.08 -5.84
N LEU A 121 4.74 8.90 -5.36
CA LEU A 121 4.94 7.74 -6.26
C LEU A 121 3.65 7.34 -6.96
N LYS A 122 2.52 7.36 -6.25
CA LYS A 122 1.22 7.02 -6.82
C LYS A 122 0.78 8.00 -7.91
N SER A 123 1.17 9.27 -7.81
CA SER A 123 0.93 10.26 -8.87
C SER A 123 1.74 10.00 -10.14
N LEU A 124 2.96 9.46 -9.99
CA LEU A 124 3.81 9.06 -11.12
C LEU A 124 3.36 7.74 -11.74
N LYS A 125 2.90 6.80 -10.91
CA LYS A 125 2.39 5.51 -11.35
C LYS A 125 1.24 5.07 -10.43
N SER A 126 0.01 5.18 -10.93
CA SER A 126 -1.23 4.91 -10.18
C SER A 126 -1.32 3.51 -9.56
N LEU A 127 -0.67 2.53 -10.19
CA LEU A 127 -0.63 1.13 -9.76
C LEU A 127 0.33 0.86 -8.60
N VAL A 128 1.13 1.85 -8.17
CA VAL A 128 2.02 1.69 -7.01
C VAL A 128 1.18 1.42 -5.77
N ASN A 129 1.37 0.24 -5.20
CA ASN A 129 0.65 -0.20 -4.03
C ASN A 129 1.45 -1.30 -3.30
N PRO A 130 2.43 -0.92 -2.46
CA PRO A 130 3.17 -1.90 -1.67
C PRO A 130 2.22 -2.73 -0.80
N SER A 131 2.63 -3.97 -0.51
CA SER A 131 1.88 -4.86 0.36
C SER A 131 1.67 -4.25 1.74
N LEU A 132 0.62 -4.69 2.43
CA LEU A 132 0.26 -4.13 3.73
C LEU A 132 1.38 -4.28 4.78
N PRO A 133 2.10 -5.42 4.87
CA PRO A 133 3.26 -5.54 5.75
C PRO A 133 4.36 -4.52 5.42
N LEU A 134 4.65 -4.29 4.13
CA LEU A 134 5.64 -3.28 3.72
C LEU A 134 5.21 -1.87 4.11
N LYS A 135 3.94 -1.52 3.93
CA LYS A 135 3.41 -0.21 4.36
C LYS A 135 3.56 -0.02 5.86
N LYS A 136 3.26 -1.04 6.68
CA LYS A 136 3.48 -0.99 8.13
C LYS A 136 4.96 -0.74 8.45
N GLN A 137 5.89 -1.44 7.79
CA GLN A 137 7.33 -1.22 7.97
C GLN A 137 7.77 0.18 7.54
N LEU A 138 7.21 0.74 6.48
CA LEU A 138 7.49 2.12 6.05
C LEU A 138 6.98 3.17 7.04
N ILE A 139 5.82 2.94 7.65
CA ILE A 139 5.28 3.81 8.71
C ILE A 139 6.20 3.75 9.94
N LEU A 140 6.61 2.55 10.37
CA LEU A 140 7.56 2.38 11.47
C LEU A 140 8.90 3.08 11.17
N PHE A 141 9.39 2.93 9.93
CA PHE A 141 10.59 3.61 9.48
C PHE A 141 10.45 5.14 9.49
N ASN A 142 9.32 5.67 9.02
CA ASN A 142 9.02 7.10 9.05
C ASN A 142 9.08 7.65 10.49
N THR A 143 8.43 6.96 11.43
CA THR A 143 8.45 7.31 12.85
C THR A 143 9.87 7.28 13.41
N LYS A 144 10.66 6.24 13.11
CA LYS A 144 12.06 6.14 13.53
C LYS A 144 12.88 7.34 13.05
N ILE A 145 12.80 7.70 11.77
CA ILE A 145 13.59 8.79 11.19
C ILE A 145 13.20 10.17 11.76
N HIS A 146 11.91 10.40 11.98
CA HIS A 146 11.43 11.70 12.48
C HIS A 146 11.58 11.83 14.01
N ASN A 147 11.55 10.74 14.77
CA ASN A 147 11.81 10.75 16.22
C ASN A 147 13.27 11.09 16.55
N HIS A 148 14.24 10.49 15.85
CA HIS A 148 15.66 10.78 16.07
C HIS A 148 16.02 12.25 15.82
N LYS A 149 15.26 12.95 14.97
CA LYS A 149 15.50 14.36 14.68
C LYS A 149 15.02 15.28 15.81
N GLN A 150 13.92 14.93 16.48
CA GLN A 150 13.37 15.72 17.57
C GLN A 150 14.20 15.59 18.86
N GLN A 151 14.77 14.41 19.13
CA GLN A 151 15.69 14.21 20.26
C GLN A 151 16.98 15.04 20.16
N ASN A 152 17.41 15.37 18.93
CA ASN A 152 18.58 16.23 18.71
C ASN A 152 18.25 17.73 18.76
N GLN A 153 16.97 18.10 18.90
CA GLN A 153 16.53 19.51 18.82
C GLN A 153 16.00 20.08 20.13
N GLU A 154 15.49 19.29 21.10
CA GLU A 154 15.07 19.83 22.42
C GLU A 154 14.88 18.74 23.50
N ASN A 155 15.14 19.14 24.75
CA ASN A 155 15.09 18.43 26.05
C ASN A 155 14.18 17.19 26.19
N ASN A 156 14.76 16.16 26.86
CA ASN A 156 14.18 15.05 27.66
C ASN A 156 12.65 15.02 27.91
N ILE A 157 11.85 14.87 26.85
CA ILE A 157 10.47 14.41 26.96
C ILE A 157 10.34 13.24 25.99
N ASN A 158 9.80 12.10 26.46
CA ASN A 158 9.59 10.90 25.66
C ASN A 158 8.52 11.15 24.58
N TYR A 159 8.90 11.79 23.47
CA TYR A 159 8.03 12.10 22.32
C TYR A 159 7.62 10.85 21.50
N CYS A 160 8.06 9.65 21.88
CA CYS A 160 7.60 8.39 21.29
C CYS A 160 6.08 8.23 21.30
N ASN A 161 5.37 8.96 22.17
CA ASN A 161 3.91 8.98 22.28
C ASN A 161 3.21 10.14 21.55
N LEU A 162 3.94 11.07 20.91
CA LEU A 162 3.35 12.29 20.31
C LEU A 162 3.24 12.28 18.78
N ILE A 163 3.91 11.38 18.04
CA ILE A 163 3.56 11.20 16.62
C ILE A 163 2.28 10.38 16.56
N THR A 164 1.15 11.07 16.70
CA THR A 164 -0.15 10.45 16.48
C THR A 164 -0.21 10.04 15.00
N PRO A 165 -0.29 8.74 14.68
CA PRO A 165 -0.38 8.31 13.29
C PRO A 165 -1.62 8.94 12.67
N SER A 166 -1.51 9.37 11.41
CA SER A 166 -2.68 9.90 10.70
C SER A 166 -3.80 8.84 10.65
N LYS A 167 -5.06 9.26 10.48
CA LYS A 167 -6.18 8.29 10.28
C LYS A 167 -5.90 7.28 9.16
N PHE A 168 -5.12 7.69 8.15
CA PHE A 168 -4.69 6.81 7.07
C PHE A 168 -3.68 5.76 7.53
N GLN A 169 -2.65 6.17 8.27
CA GLN A 169 -1.67 5.26 8.85
C GLN A 169 -2.31 4.30 9.88
N GLN A 170 -3.22 4.80 10.71
CA GLN A 170 -3.99 3.99 11.66
C GLN A 170 -4.74 2.85 10.96
N ARG A 171 -5.47 3.16 9.88
CA ARG A 171 -6.17 2.14 9.08
C ARG A 171 -5.21 1.08 8.52
N ILE A 172 -4.03 1.47 8.04
CA ILE A 172 -3.02 0.53 7.54
C ILE A 172 -2.57 -0.40 8.67
N ILE A 173 -2.27 0.16 9.85
CA ILE A 173 -1.81 -0.60 11.02
C ILE A 173 -2.90 -1.58 11.46
N GLU A 174 -4.14 -1.11 11.62
CA GLU A 174 -5.29 -1.94 12.00
C GLU A 174 -5.56 -3.08 11.01
N GLN A 175 -5.54 -2.77 9.70
CA GLN A 175 -5.69 -3.80 8.67
C GLN A 175 -4.57 -4.83 8.73
N THR A 176 -3.34 -4.41 9.02
CA THR A 176 -2.20 -5.34 9.12
C THR A 176 -2.36 -6.26 10.31
N GLN A 177 -2.79 -5.72 11.46
CA GLN A 177 -3.03 -6.51 12.66
C GLN A 177 -4.17 -7.53 12.45
N LYS A 178 -5.24 -7.12 11.77
CA LYS A 178 -6.35 -8.03 11.42
C LYS A 178 -5.89 -9.17 10.50
N GLN A 179 -5.04 -8.88 9.51
CA GLN A 179 -4.46 -9.91 8.65
C GLN A 179 -3.59 -10.87 9.46
N GLN A 180 -2.71 -10.36 10.32
CA GLN A 180 -1.86 -11.20 11.17
C GLN A 180 -2.70 -12.14 12.06
N TYR A 181 -3.73 -11.61 12.73
CA TYR A 181 -4.63 -12.41 13.56
C TYR A 181 -5.35 -13.52 12.78
N LEU A 182 -5.75 -13.26 11.53
CA LEU A 182 -6.41 -14.24 10.69
C LEU A 182 -5.46 -15.38 10.30
N GLU A 183 -4.23 -15.05 9.91
CA GLU A 183 -3.19 -16.03 9.56
C GLU A 183 -2.81 -16.91 10.76
N ASP A 184 -2.67 -16.31 11.95
CA ASP A 184 -2.38 -17.03 13.20
C ASP A 184 -3.53 -17.98 13.58
N SER A 185 -4.78 -17.57 13.32
CA SER A 185 -5.96 -18.39 13.58
C SER A 185 -6.04 -19.60 12.64
N ILE A 186 -5.63 -19.45 11.38
CA ILE A 186 -5.58 -20.55 10.39
C ILE A 186 -4.49 -21.55 10.77
N HIS A 187 -3.29 -21.10 11.11
CA HIS A 187 -2.20 -22.00 11.54
C HIS A 187 -2.55 -22.81 12.79
N SER A 188 -3.34 -22.24 13.71
CA SER A 188 -3.81 -22.98 14.90
C SER A 188 -4.78 -24.12 14.59
N GLN A 189 -5.42 -24.15 13.41
CA GLN A 189 -6.30 -25.25 13.01
C GLN A 189 -5.54 -26.40 12.34
N ASP A 190 -4.44 -26.11 11.65
CA ASP A 190 -3.62 -27.14 10.98
C ASP A 190 -2.81 -27.98 11.98
N ASP A 191 -2.43 -27.40 13.12
CA ASP A 191 -1.78 -28.15 14.22
C ASP A 191 -2.74 -29.14 14.92
N ILE A 192 -4.05 -28.95 14.81
CA ILE A 192 -5.06 -29.86 15.40
C ILE A 192 -5.29 -31.11 14.53
N GLN A 193 -4.94 -31.08 13.25
CA GLN A 193 -5.14 -32.23 12.34
C GLN A 193 -3.97 -33.23 12.33
N SER A 194 -2.87 -32.96 13.05
CA SER A 194 -1.67 -33.80 13.02
C SER A 194 -1.59 -34.85 14.15
N THR A 195 -2.50 -34.83 15.14
CA THR A 195 -2.60 -35.89 16.14
C THR A 195 -4.05 -36.10 16.59
N GLY A 196 -4.63 -37.24 16.22
CA GLY A 196 -5.82 -37.78 16.88
C GLY A 196 -6.97 -38.10 15.94
N SER A 197 -7.09 -39.39 15.63
CA SER A 197 -8.41 -39.99 15.47
C SER A 197 -9.26 -39.64 16.71
N CYS A 198 -10.48 -39.13 16.51
CA CYS A 198 -11.71 -39.57 17.19
C CYS A 198 -12.87 -38.61 16.93
N GLN A 199 -14.06 -39.19 17.01
CA GLN A 199 -15.35 -38.73 16.53
C GLN A 199 -15.96 -37.55 17.29
N GLY A 200 -16.93 -36.88 16.66
CA GLY A 200 -18.07 -36.28 17.35
C GLY A 200 -18.07 -34.76 17.36
N GLY A 201 -18.89 -34.17 16.48
CA GLY A 201 -19.08 -32.73 16.39
C GLY A 201 -19.71 -32.13 17.66
N GLN A 202 -19.04 -31.12 18.21
CA GLN A 202 -19.67 -30.03 18.97
C GLN A 202 -18.95 -28.74 18.58
N THR A 203 -19.70 -27.75 18.09
CA THR A 203 -19.18 -26.41 17.82
C THR A 203 -18.78 -25.75 19.14
N PRO A 204 -17.58 -25.14 19.25
CA PRO A 204 -17.16 -24.47 20.47
C PRO A 204 -18.03 -23.24 20.75
N ILE A 205 -18.37 -23.05 22.02
CA ILE A 205 -19.22 -21.96 22.51
C ILE A 205 -18.44 -20.64 22.45
N PHE A 206 -18.94 -19.69 21.65
CA PHE A 206 -18.36 -18.35 21.49
C PHE A 206 -18.78 -17.44 22.65
N TYR A 207 -17.84 -17.04 23.50
CA TYR A 207 -18.05 -15.98 24.49
C TYR A 207 -17.60 -14.64 23.93
N SER A 208 -18.56 -13.72 23.76
CA SER A 208 -18.28 -12.34 23.36
C SER A 208 -17.65 -11.55 24.52
N PRO A 209 -16.45 -10.97 24.36
CA PRO A 209 -15.86 -10.16 25.42
C PRO A 209 -16.46 -8.76 25.35
N ASN A 210 -17.35 -8.43 26.29
CA ASN A 210 -17.65 -7.03 26.51
C ASN A 210 -17.95 -6.67 27.98
N LYS A 211 -17.13 -5.73 28.44
CA LYS A 211 -17.28 -4.78 29.56
C LYS A 211 -16.75 -5.21 30.94
N GLN A 212 -15.53 -4.72 31.16
CA GLN A 212 -14.85 -4.55 32.43
C GLN A 212 -15.64 -3.69 33.43
N SER A 213 -15.32 -3.92 34.71
CA SER A 213 -15.38 -2.99 35.85
C SER A 213 -16.73 -2.39 36.24
N LEU A 214 -17.36 -2.99 37.26
CA LEU A 214 -18.11 -2.28 38.30
C LEU A 214 -18.21 -3.17 39.55
N ILE A 215 -17.10 -3.28 40.28
CA ILE A 215 -17.15 -3.72 41.69
C ILE A 215 -17.34 -2.43 42.51
N GLN A 216 -18.60 -2.07 42.73
CA GLN A 216 -18.98 -1.23 43.87
C GLN A 216 -20.02 -1.97 44.69
N LYS A 217 -19.57 -2.34 45.90
CA LYS A 217 -20.27 -2.66 47.14
C LYS A 217 -21.80 -2.87 47.05
N ARG A 218 -22.24 -4.10 47.34
CA ARG A 218 -23.63 -4.39 47.72
C ARG A 218 -23.67 -4.77 49.21
N LYS A 219 -24.31 -3.95 50.04
CA LYS A 219 -24.95 -4.36 51.30
C LYS A 219 -26.47 -4.30 51.06
N GLN A 220 -27.17 -5.38 51.46
CA GLN A 220 -28.52 -5.49 52.08
C GLN A 220 -29.68 -4.64 51.49
N SER A 221 -30.93 -5.07 51.35
CA SER A 221 -31.75 -6.20 51.81
C SER A 221 -33.13 -6.13 51.08
N THR A 222 -33.96 -7.16 51.30
CA THR A 222 -35.45 -7.17 51.32
C THR A 222 -36.29 -6.93 50.04
N ASN A 223 -37.06 -7.96 49.69
CA ASN A 223 -38.33 -8.00 48.89
C ASN A 223 -39.45 -7.09 49.47
N PRO A 224 -40.68 -6.99 48.88
CA PRO A 224 -41.20 -7.34 47.53
C PRO A 224 -42.14 -6.25 46.90
N LYS A 225 -42.57 -6.40 45.63
CA LYS A 225 -43.96 -6.21 45.10
C LYS A 225 -44.01 -6.18 43.55
N SER A 226 -45.07 -6.80 43.02
CA SER A 226 -45.53 -6.91 41.61
C SER A 226 -46.20 -5.62 41.10
N PRO A 227 -46.79 -5.56 39.87
CA PRO A 227 -46.56 -6.27 38.60
C PRO A 227 -46.26 -5.28 37.43
N GLU A 228 -46.23 -5.79 36.19
CA GLU A 228 -46.58 -5.13 34.92
C GLU A 228 -45.51 -4.82 33.84
N LYS A 229 -45.94 -5.23 32.64
CA LYS A 229 -45.63 -4.75 31.29
C LYS A 229 -44.37 -5.29 30.61
N ARG A 230 -44.59 -6.48 30.03
CA ARG A 230 -43.97 -6.91 28.77
C ARG A 230 -44.08 -5.80 27.72
N THR A 231 -42.94 -5.24 27.33
CA THR A 231 -42.79 -4.62 26.00
C THR A 231 -41.68 -5.37 25.28
N SER A 232 -42.09 -6.19 24.33
CA SER A 232 -41.22 -6.93 23.42
C SER A 232 -40.53 -5.93 22.49
N ARG A 233 -39.22 -5.72 22.66
CA ARG A 233 -38.42 -5.03 21.64
C ARG A 233 -38.10 -6.03 20.53
N HIS A 234 -38.68 -5.77 19.36
CA HIS A 234 -38.39 -6.44 18.09
C HIS A 234 -36.89 -6.41 17.79
N ILE A 235 -36.24 -7.57 17.81
CA ILE A 235 -34.95 -7.77 17.15
C ILE A 235 -35.28 -8.38 15.79
N ARG A 236 -35.01 -7.63 14.72
CA ARG A 236 -35.11 -8.13 13.34
C ARG A 236 -33.95 -9.07 13.10
N ASN A 237 -34.21 -10.38 13.14
CA ASN A 237 -33.28 -11.39 12.65
C ASN A 237 -33.46 -11.49 11.13
N TYR A 238 -32.42 -11.12 10.37
CA TYR A 238 -32.36 -11.41 8.94
C TYR A 238 -31.93 -12.87 8.77
N THR A 239 -32.88 -13.76 8.54
CA THR A 239 -32.63 -15.11 8.04
C THR A 239 -32.85 -15.08 6.53
N PHE A 240 -31.80 -15.30 5.74
CA PHE A 240 -31.94 -15.57 4.31
C PHE A 240 -32.45 -17.00 4.16
N GLN A 241 -33.69 -17.15 3.70
CA GLN A 241 -34.22 -18.41 3.16
C GLN A 241 -33.86 -18.43 1.68
N ILE A 242 -33.18 -19.50 1.26
CA ILE A 242 -32.94 -19.78 -0.15
C ILE A 242 -34.11 -20.68 -0.58
N ASP A 243 -35.03 -20.11 -1.35
CA ASP A 243 -36.11 -20.88 -1.97
C ASP A 243 -35.64 -21.41 -3.32
N ASP A 244 -35.73 -22.74 -3.50
CA ASP A 244 -35.33 -23.52 -4.69
C ASP A 244 -36.24 -23.28 -5.91
N SER A 245 -36.49 -22.02 -6.28
CA SER A 245 -37.34 -21.63 -7.42
C SER A 245 -36.60 -20.85 -8.52
N THR A 246 -35.30 -20.60 -8.38
CA THR A 246 -34.49 -19.87 -9.38
C THR A 246 -33.77 -20.75 -10.40
N ALA A 247 -34.01 -22.06 -10.41
CA ALA A 247 -33.39 -22.98 -11.38
C ALA A 247 -34.07 -22.99 -12.76
N GLN A 248 -35.31 -22.51 -12.88
CA GLN A 248 -36.05 -22.51 -14.16
C GLN A 248 -35.98 -21.19 -14.94
N GLN A 249 -35.36 -20.14 -14.39
CA GLN A 249 -35.24 -18.84 -15.06
C GLN A 249 -33.89 -18.64 -15.78
N LEU A 250 -32.97 -19.60 -15.67
CA LEU A 250 -31.65 -19.56 -16.33
C LEU A 250 -31.56 -20.30 -17.67
N GLN A 251 -32.59 -21.05 -18.08
CA GLN A 251 -32.62 -21.70 -19.40
C GLN A 251 -33.23 -20.83 -20.52
N ASN A 252 -33.89 -19.71 -20.19
CA ASN A 252 -34.49 -18.81 -21.20
C ASN A 252 -33.60 -17.64 -21.63
N ILE A 253 -32.39 -17.48 -21.07
CA ILE A 253 -31.48 -16.39 -21.44
C ILE A 253 -30.47 -16.83 -22.54
N GLU A 254 -30.21 -18.13 -22.70
CA GLU A 254 -29.27 -18.62 -23.72
C GLU A 254 -29.84 -18.67 -25.15
N GLN A 255 -31.14 -18.44 -25.35
CA GLN A 255 -31.76 -18.42 -26.70
C GLN A 255 -32.00 -17.02 -27.30
N GLN A 256 -31.60 -15.92 -26.64
CA GLN A 256 -31.76 -14.55 -27.17
C GLN A 256 -30.45 -13.78 -27.42
N VAL A 257 -29.31 -14.46 -27.60
CA VAL A 257 -28.01 -13.81 -27.90
C VAL A 257 -27.56 -13.96 -29.36
N GLN A 258 -28.40 -14.50 -30.26
CA GLN A 258 -28.12 -14.53 -31.70
C GLN A 258 -28.92 -13.46 -32.46
N SER A 259 -28.58 -12.18 -32.28
CA SER A 259 -28.75 -11.12 -33.29
C SER A 259 -28.24 -9.77 -32.76
N SER A 260 -26.92 -9.60 -32.73
CA SER A 260 -26.32 -8.26 -32.58
C SER A 260 -26.11 -7.64 -33.97
N PRO A 261 -26.44 -6.36 -34.19
CA PRO A 261 -26.26 -5.70 -35.48
C PRO A 261 -24.78 -5.44 -35.78
N GLN A 262 -24.39 -5.69 -37.03
CA GLN A 262 -23.06 -5.41 -37.59
C GLN A 262 -22.81 -3.90 -37.66
N PHE A 263 -21.77 -3.42 -36.96
CA PHE A 263 -21.28 -2.05 -37.13
C PHE A 263 -20.41 -1.97 -38.40
N LYS A 264 -20.78 -1.06 -39.31
CA LYS A 264 -19.99 -0.72 -40.50
C LYS A 264 -18.76 0.10 -40.09
N ASN A 265 -17.62 -0.23 -40.68
CA ASN A 265 -16.39 0.56 -40.59
C ASN A 265 -16.52 1.77 -41.52
N GLU A 266 -16.72 2.96 -40.96
CA GLU A 266 -16.49 4.23 -41.66
C GLU A 266 -15.37 4.99 -40.95
N GLU A 267 -14.28 5.22 -41.68
CA GLU A 267 -13.12 6.01 -41.26
C GLU A 267 -13.50 7.49 -41.20
N GLU A 268 -13.85 8.01 -40.03
CA GLU A 268 -13.86 9.46 -39.81
C GLU A 268 -12.50 9.96 -39.30
N GLN A 269 -11.87 10.82 -40.11
CA GLN A 269 -10.66 11.56 -39.74
C GLN A 269 -10.92 12.47 -38.54
N LEU A 270 -10.30 12.15 -37.41
CA LEU A 270 -10.28 13.00 -36.22
C LEU A 270 -9.45 14.28 -36.44
N ILE A 271 -10.12 15.39 -36.76
CA ILE A 271 -9.51 16.71 -36.81
C ILE A 271 -9.24 17.21 -35.37
N LEU A 272 -7.96 17.26 -34.98
CA LEU A 272 -7.51 17.83 -33.70
C LEU A 272 -7.75 19.35 -33.68
N ARG A 273 -8.83 19.82 -33.02
CA ARG A 273 -9.01 21.24 -32.73
C ARG A 273 -8.08 21.69 -31.60
N HIS A 274 -6.99 22.38 -31.96
CA HIS A 274 -6.09 23.03 -31.01
C HIS A 274 -6.81 24.16 -30.25
N ARG A 275 -7.02 23.96 -28.95
CA ARG A 275 -7.56 24.99 -28.05
C ARG A 275 -6.48 26.03 -27.75
N ARG A 276 -6.44 27.12 -28.54
CA ARG A 276 -5.57 28.29 -28.26
C ARG A 276 -5.89 28.85 -26.87
N ARG A 277 -4.92 28.76 -25.95
CA ARG A 277 -4.98 29.46 -24.65
C ARG A 277 -4.83 30.96 -24.93
N ARG A 278 -5.83 31.77 -24.55
CA ARG A 278 -5.70 33.24 -24.51
C ARG A 278 -4.72 33.58 -23.39
N ILE A 279 -3.58 34.18 -23.75
CA ILE A 279 -2.67 34.83 -22.81
C ILE A 279 -3.23 36.23 -22.57
N THR A 280 -3.76 36.49 -21.37
CA THR A 280 -4.10 37.85 -20.95
C THR A 280 -2.87 38.46 -20.27
N HIS A 281 -2.27 39.44 -20.91
CA HIS A 281 -1.23 40.27 -20.30
C HIS A 281 -1.88 41.23 -19.30
N ARG A 282 -1.52 41.10 -18.02
CA ARG A 282 -1.86 42.06 -16.97
C ARG A 282 -0.86 43.22 -17.04
N THR A 283 -1.26 44.35 -17.62
CA THR A 283 -0.48 45.60 -17.58
C THR A 283 -0.53 46.19 -16.17
N LYS A 284 0.64 46.53 -15.61
CA LYS A 284 0.79 47.36 -14.41
C LYS A 284 1.08 48.79 -14.85
N SER A 285 0.17 49.70 -14.56
CA SER A 285 0.32 51.17 -14.56
C SER A 285 -0.90 51.67 -13.76
N ALA A 286 -0.88 52.57 -12.78
CA ALA A 286 0.09 53.56 -12.34
C ALA A 286 -0.13 53.80 -10.83
N LEU A 287 0.93 54.19 -10.11
CA LEU A 287 0.84 54.87 -8.82
C LEU A 287 2.11 55.70 -8.70
N ASN A 288 2.01 56.98 -9.04
CA ASN A 288 2.90 58.07 -8.61
C ASN A 288 2.39 59.40 -9.18
N GLN A 289 1.58 60.12 -8.41
CA GLN A 289 1.50 61.59 -8.32
C GLN A 289 1.15 61.86 -6.84
N LYS A 290 2.13 62.30 -6.05
CA LYS A 290 2.32 63.69 -5.58
C LYS A 290 1.14 64.20 -4.76
#